data_AF-A0A6G9GTP4-F1
#
_entry.id   AF-A0A6G9GTP4-F1
#
_cell.length_a   1.000
_cell.length_b   1.000
_cell.length_c   1.000
_cell.angle_alpha   90.00
_cell.angle_beta   90.00
_cell.angle_gamma   90.00
#
_symmetry.space_group_name_H-M   'P 1'
#
loop_
_entity.id
_entity.type
_entity.pdbx_description
1 polymer ?
#
loop_
_entity_poly.entity_id
_entity_poly.type
_entity_poly.pdbx_seq_one_letter_code
_entity_poly.pdbx_strand_id
1 'polypeptide(L)'
;METPGTPPPYADVAQLAWAVLLLEQARHLFKEAETSCRTLTAPGTAVEHEAGLALLTAGASEAAVTMASALGFATAGLDAKAGWKLRSACHLGNLPAGISRTDRPLEPAVTEALLLVRQVAEVFNHDTVREIDEALAAGAPSWPPPERDTYGRERGHRI
;
A
#
# COMPACT_ATOMS: atom_id res chain seq x y z
N MET A 1 14.58 -13.89 38.88
CA MET A 1 13.63 -12.78 38.71
C MET A 1 14.13 -11.97 37.52
N GLU A 2 13.76 -12.40 36.32
CA GLU A 2 14.04 -11.66 35.10
C GLU A 2 13.11 -10.45 35.06
N THR A 3 13.69 -9.27 34.86
CA THR A 3 12.94 -8.03 34.59
C THR A 3 12.06 -8.25 33.36
N PRO A 4 10.78 -7.84 33.38
CA PRO A 4 9.92 -7.93 32.20
C PRO A 4 10.58 -7.15 31.07
N GLY A 5 10.78 -7.83 29.95
CA GLY A 5 11.56 -7.36 28.81
C GLY A 5 11.17 -5.94 28.42
N THR A 6 12.18 -5.10 28.29
CA THR A 6 12.06 -3.77 27.67
C THR A 6 11.27 -3.94 26.38
N PRO A 7 10.10 -3.30 26.24
CA PRO A 7 9.36 -3.37 24.99
C PRO A 7 10.31 -2.89 23.87
N PRO A 8 10.23 -3.50 22.66
CA PRO A 8 11.04 -3.05 21.53
C PRO A 8 10.86 -1.53 21.37
N PRO A 9 11.90 -0.80 20.92
CA PRO A 9 11.82 0.64 20.79
C PRO A 9 10.59 0.96 19.95
N TYR A 10 9.58 1.56 20.57
CA TYR A 10 8.41 2.05 19.86
C TYR A 10 8.94 2.97 18.76
N ALA A 11 8.35 2.89 17.56
CA ALA A 11 8.60 3.91 16.55
C ALA A 11 8.40 5.27 17.23
N ASP A 12 9.38 6.15 17.11
CA ASP A 12 9.32 7.42 17.82
C ASP A 12 8.06 8.19 17.35
N VAL A 13 7.49 9.04 18.21
CA VAL A 13 6.25 9.78 17.90
C VAL A 13 6.39 10.59 16.60
N ALA A 14 7.57 11.13 16.31
CA ALA A 14 7.86 11.82 15.06
C ALA A 14 7.93 10.86 13.87
N GLN A 15 8.49 9.67 14.02
CA GLN A 15 8.49 8.60 13.01
C GLN A 15 7.08 8.16 12.65
N LEU A 16 6.19 8.03 13.64
CA LEU A 16 4.77 7.74 13.41
C LEU A 16 4.05 8.88 12.70
N ALA A 17 4.27 10.12 13.14
CA ALA A 17 3.68 11.29 12.51
C ALA A 17 4.14 11.44 11.05
N TRP A 18 5.42 11.22 10.79
CA TRP A 18 5.99 11.18 9.45
C TRP A 18 5.32 10.11 8.58
N ALA A 19 5.17 8.89 9.10
CA ALA A 19 4.58 7.79 8.35
C ALA A 19 3.11 8.07 7.99
N VAL A 20 2.33 8.62 8.92
CA VAL A 20 0.95 9.05 8.66
C VAL A 20 0.90 10.09 7.54
N LEU A 21 1.77 11.11 7.58
CA LEU A 21 1.81 12.16 6.56
C LEU A 21 2.12 11.61 5.17
N LEU A 22 3.12 10.71 5.07
CA LEU A 22 3.48 10.12 3.77
C LEU A 22 2.38 9.22 3.21
N LEU A 23 1.72 8.41 4.05
CA LEU A 23 0.64 7.54 3.61
C LEU A 23 -0.61 8.33 3.19
N GLU A 24 -0.93 9.42 3.89
CA GLU A 24 -2.00 10.33 3.49
C GLU A 24 -1.69 10.99 2.14
N GLN A 25 -0.45 11.45 1.94
CA GLN A 25 -0.01 12.00 0.65
C GLN A 25 -0.08 10.96 -0.48
N ALA A 26 0.42 9.74 -0.25
CA ALA A 26 0.32 8.65 -1.21
C ALA A 26 -1.15 8.33 -1.57
N ARG A 27 -2.04 8.31 -0.57
CA ARG A 27 -3.48 8.12 -0.79
C ARG A 27 -4.07 9.21 -1.69
N HIS A 28 -3.69 10.47 -1.50
CA HIS A 28 -4.16 11.56 -2.35
C HIS A 28 -3.73 11.37 -3.82
N LEU A 29 -2.47 11.04 -4.04
CA LEU A 29 -1.94 10.77 -5.39
C LEU A 29 -2.61 9.56 -6.07
N PHE A 30 -2.87 8.47 -5.34
CA PHE A 30 -3.59 7.33 -5.90
C PHE A 30 -5.03 7.68 -6.30
N LYS A 31 -5.74 8.52 -5.52
CA LYS A 31 -7.09 8.98 -5.86
C LYS A 31 -7.13 9.90 -7.09
N GLU A 32 -6.14 10.77 -7.22
CA GLU A 32 -6.02 11.63 -8.39
C GLU A 32 -5.80 10.80 -9.64
N ALA A 33 -4.91 9.80 -9.59
CA ALA A 33 -4.69 8.86 -10.68
C ALA A 33 -5.95 8.05 -11.04
N GLU A 34 -6.72 7.59 -10.04
CA GLU A 34 -7.98 6.87 -10.26
C GLU A 34 -8.99 7.73 -11.04
N THR A 35 -9.08 9.02 -10.69
CA THR A 35 -9.97 9.98 -11.35
C THR A 35 -9.52 10.24 -12.78
N SER A 36 -8.21 10.37 -13.02
CA SER A 36 -7.64 10.55 -14.36
C SER A 36 -7.91 9.35 -15.26
N CYS A 37 -7.71 8.13 -14.76
CA CYS A 37 -7.90 6.88 -15.52
C CYS A 37 -9.33 6.69 -16.03
N ARG A 38 -10.35 7.12 -15.27
CA ARG A 38 -11.75 7.04 -15.71
C ARG A 38 -12.06 7.87 -16.95
N THR A 39 -11.21 8.83 -17.30
CA THR A 39 -11.44 9.75 -18.44
C THR A 39 -10.81 9.27 -19.76
N LEU A 40 -9.95 8.24 -19.73
CA LEU A 40 -9.20 7.71 -20.88
C LEU A 40 -9.63 6.26 -21.15
N THR A 41 -10.52 5.98 -22.11
CA THR A 41 -11.11 4.64 -22.27
C THR A 41 -10.58 3.86 -23.47
N ALA A 42 -9.91 2.73 -23.20
CA ALA A 42 -9.85 1.53 -24.04
C ALA A 42 -10.29 0.30 -23.19
N PRO A 43 -11.08 -0.64 -23.73
CA PRO A 43 -11.70 -1.70 -22.95
C PRO A 43 -10.71 -2.81 -22.52
N GLY A 44 -10.80 -3.25 -21.26
CA GLY A 44 -10.13 -4.46 -20.75
C GLY A 44 -8.98 -4.22 -19.77
N THR A 45 -7.94 -3.47 -20.17
CA THR A 45 -6.79 -3.15 -19.31
C THR A 45 -7.08 -2.00 -18.34
N ALA A 46 -7.94 -1.07 -18.73
CA ALA A 46 -8.38 0.04 -17.88
C ALA A 46 -9.11 -0.43 -16.60
N VAL A 47 -9.89 -1.51 -16.68
CA VAL A 47 -10.66 -2.05 -15.54
C VAL A 47 -9.74 -2.65 -14.47
N GLU A 48 -8.70 -3.38 -14.90
CA GLU A 48 -7.74 -3.99 -13.98
C GLU A 48 -6.83 -2.93 -13.35
N HIS A 49 -6.42 -1.94 -14.14
CA HIS A 49 -5.64 -0.80 -13.64
C HIS A 49 -6.45 0.00 -12.60
N GLU A 50 -7.72 0.31 -12.88
CA GLU A 50 -8.61 0.98 -11.92
C GLU A 50 -8.80 0.15 -10.63
N ALA A 51 -9.01 -1.16 -10.76
CA ALA A 51 -9.09 -2.06 -9.61
C ALA A 51 -7.78 -2.07 -8.80
N GLY A 52 -6.63 -2.00 -9.46
CA GLY A 52 -5.33 -1.84 -8.85
C GLY A 52 -5.21 -0.54 -8.04
N LEU A 53 -5.55 0.60 -8.64
CA LEU A 53 -5.53 1.92 -7.97
C LEU A 53 -6.46 1.99 -6.76
N ALA A 54 -7.66 1.38 -6.85
CA ALA A 54 -8.59 1.30 -5.74
C ALA A 54 -8.00 0.51 -4.55
N LEU A 55 -7.32 -0.61 -4.81
CA LEU A 55 -6.65 -1.42 -3.78
C LEU A 55 -5.46 -0.68 -3.16
N LEU A 56 -4.67 0.04 -3.97
CA LEU A 56 -3.57 0.87 -3.48
C LEU A 56 -4.09 1.96 -2.53
N THR A 57 -5.13 2.68 -2.94
CA THR A 57 -5.78 3.72 -2.14
C THR A 57 -6.34 3.16 -0.83
N ALA A 58 -7.02 2.00 -0.89
CA ALA A 58 -7.57 1.35 0.29
C ALA A 58 -6.47 0.91 1.27
N GLY A 59 -5.41 0.27 0.79
CA GLY A 59 -4.29 -0.17 1.62
C GLY A 59 -3.55 1.00 2.26
N ALA A 60 -3.27 2.07 1.52
CA ALA A 60 -2.66 3.28 2.08
C ALA A 60 -3.54 3.94 3.15
N SER A 61 -4.86 3.99 2.94
CA SER A 61 -5.83 4.53 3.91
C SER A 61 -5.87 3.72 5.20
N GLU A 62 -5.93 2.39 5.09
CA GLU A 62 -5.95 1.48 6.23
C GLU A 62 -4.66 1.58 7.06
N ALA A 63 -3.51 1.65 6.38
CA ALA A 63 -2.21 1.84 7.01
C ALA A 63 -2.15 3.19 7.75
N ALA A 64 -2.58 4.29 7.11
CA ALA A 64 -2.59 5.62 7.73
C ALA A 64 -3.45 5.65 9.00
N VAL A 65 -4.66 5.10 8.96
CA VAL A 65 -5.56 5.02 10.12
C VAL A 65 -4.96 4.20 11.25
N THR A 66 -4.30 3.08 10.93
CA THR A 66 -3.69 2.22 11.94
C THR A 66 -2.49 2.90 12.60
N MET A 67 -1.65 3.58 11.82
CA MET A 67 -0.52 4.36 12.34
C MET A 67 -0.98 5.58 13.16
N ALA A 68 -2.02 6.29 12.72
CA ALA A 68 -2.62 7.39 13.47
C ALA A 68 -3.19 6.91 14.82
N SER A 69 -3.79 5.71 14.85
CA SER A 69 -4.25 5.10 16.10
C SER A 69 -3.09 4.74 17.03
N ALA A 70 -1.99 4.20 16.49
CA ALA A 70 -0.79 3.92 17.26
C ALA A 70 -0.17 5.21 17.84
N LEU A 71 -0.12 6.27 17.04
CA LEU A 71 0.30 7.61 17.47
C LEU A 71 -0.56 8.13 18.61
N GLY A 72 -1.89 8.01 18.51
CA GLY A 72 -2.82 8.41 19.58
C GLY A 72 -2.62 7.64 20.89
N PHE A 73 -2.31 6.34 20.81
CA PHE A 73 -1.96 5.57 22.01
C PHE A 73 -0.61 5.97 22.59
N ALA A 74 0.39 6.26 21.75
CA ALA A 74 1.71 6.69 22.20
C ALA A 74 1.65 8.05 22.91
N THR A 75 0.92 9.03 22.35
CA THR A 75 0.77 10.35 22.99
C THR A 75 -0.04 10.31 24.28
N ALA A 76 -0.93 9.32 24.44
CA ALA A 76 -1.65 9.05 25.69
C ALA A 76 -0.83 8.25 26.73
N GLY A 77 0.43 7.90 26.45
CA GLY A 77 1.28 7.09 27.33
C GLY A 77 0.86 5.61 27.42
N LEU A 78 0.08 5.12 26.44
CA LEU A 78 -0.39 3.73 26.36
C LEU A 78 0.51 2.91 25.43
N ASP A 79 1.81 2.90 25.72
CA ASP A 79 2.83 2.40 24.81
C ASP A 79 2.61 0.93 24.41
N ALA A 80 2.20 0.06 25.35
CA ALA A 80 1.89 -1.34 25.06
C ALA A 80 0.79 -1.50 23.98
N LYS A 81 -0.23 -0.63 23.99
CA LYS A 81 -1.29 -0.60 22.96
C LYS A 81 -0.79 -0.01 21.65
N ALA A 82 0.06 1.02 21.70
CA ALA A 82 0.70 1.60 20.51
C ALA A 82 1.55 0.54 19.79
N GLY A 83 2.41 -0.17 20.52
CA GLY A 83 3.24 -1.24 19.98
C GLY A 83 2.42 -2.42 19.45
N TRP A 84 1.31 -2.79 20.11
CA TRP A 84 0.40 -3.80 19.58
C TRP A 84 -0.23 -3.36 18.26
N LYS A 85 -0.73 -2.12 18.18
CA LYS A 85 -1.27 -1.55 16.94
C LYS A 85 -0.24 -1.52 15.81
N LEU A 86 1.00 -1.15 16.12
CA LEU A 86 2.08 -1.13 15.14
C LEU A 86 2.39 -2.51 14.57
N ARG A 87 2.49 -3.54 15.42
CA ARG A 87 2.69 -4.91 14.96
C ARG A 87 1.55 -5.39 14.06
N SER A 88 0.31 -4.99 14.36
CA SER A 88 -0.84 -5.28 13.49
C SER A 88 -0.82 -4.48 12.18
N ALA A 89 -0.14 -3.33 12.14
CA ALA A 89 0.00 -2.45 10.97
C ALA A 89 1.17 -2.82 10.04
N CYS A 90 2.07 -3.73 10.48
CA CYS A 90 3.21 -4.19 9.69
C CYS A 90 2.80 -4.82 8.35
N HIS A 91 1.51 -5.09 8.14
CA HIS A 91 0.97 -5.43 6.84
C HIS A 91 0.29 -4.19 6.26
N LEU A 92 0.86 -3.65 5.18
CA LEU A 92 0.34 -2.52 4.41
C LEU A 92 -0.96 -2.87 3.62
N GLY A 93 -1.76 -3.79 4.16
CA GLY A 93 -3.09 -4.18 3.72
C GLY A 93 -3.12 -4.65 2.26
N ASN A 94 -4.02 -4.03 1.49
CA ASN A 94 -4.29 -4.35 0.09
C ASN A 94 -3.24 -3.81 -0.91
N LEU A 95 -2.20 -3.10 -0.45
CA LEU A 95 -1.17 -2.52 -1.33
C LEU A 95 -0.50 -3.56 -2.27
N PRO A 96 -0.06 -4.75 -1.81
CA PRO A 96 0.54 -5.78 -2.67
C PRO A 96 -0.40 -6.24 -3.80
N ALA A 97 -1.69 -6.39 -3.48
CA ALA A 97 -2.70 -6.80 -4.44
C ALA A 97 -3.02 -5.71 -5.47
N GLY A 98 -2.91 -4.43 -5.07
CA GLY A 98 -3.05 -3.29 -5.96
C GLY A 98 -1.86 -3.16 -6.92
N ILE A 99 -0.64 -3.30 -6.39
CA ILE A 99 0.62 -3.30 -7.16
C ILE A 99 0.59 -4.32 -8.30
N SER A 100 0.06 -5.51 -8.03
CA SER A 100 0.03 -6.61 -9.00
C SER A 100 -0.94 -6.37 -10.17
N ARG A 101 -1.88 -5.43 -10.05
CA ARG A 101 -2.99 -5.20 -11.01
C ARG A 101 -2.85 -3.94 -11.86
N THR A 102 -1.94 -3.02 -11.51
CA THR A 102 -1.74 -1.78 -12.28
C THR A 102 -0.90 -2.03 -13.54
N ASP A 103 -1.45 -1.67 -14.70
CA ASP A 103 -0.77 -1.68 -16.02
C ASP A 103 0.32 -0.57 -16.14
N ARG A 104 1.30 -0.73 -17.05
CA ARG A 104 2.47 0.17 -17.21
C ARG A 104 2.50 0.83 -18.60
N PRO A 105 2.94 2.09 -18.72
CA PRO A 105 3.76 2.87 -17.78
C PRO A 105 2.97 3.45 -16.61
N LEU A 106 3.49 3.30 -15.40
CA LEU A 106 2.93 3.95 -14.21
C LEU A 106 2.91 5.46 -14.45
N GLU A 107 1.75 6.08 -14.26
CA GLU A 107 1.67 7.53 -14.29
C GLU A 107 2.62 8.12 -13.22
N PRO A 108 3.18 9.31 -13.46
CA PRO A 108 4.09 9.95 -12.50
C PRO A 108 3.52 10.02 -11.07
N ALA A 109 2.21 10.30 -10.93
CA ALA A 109 1.53 10.36 -9.64
C ALA A 109 1.51 8.99 -8.92
N VAL A 110 1.27 7.90 -9.64
CA VAL A 110 1.26 6.54 -9.06
C VAL A 110 2.68 6.13 -8.68
N THR A 111 3.67 6.48 -9.50
CA THR A 111 5.09 6.24 -9.20
C THR A 111 5.52 6.97 -7.93
N GLU A 112 5.17 8.26 -7.83
CA GLU A 112 5.46 9.08 -6.66
C GLU A 112 4.77 8.51 -5.41
N ALA A 113 3.49 8.15 -5.51
CA ALA A 113 2.76 7.53 -4.41
C ALA A 113 3.41 6.22 -3.93
N LEU A 114 3.84 5.35 -4.84
CA LEU A 114 4.55 4.12 -4.49
C LEU A 114 5.89 4.40 -3.81
N LEU A 115 6.63 5.43 -4.23
CA LEU A 115 7.88 5.84 -3.57
C LEU A 115 7.65 6.35 -2.15
N LEU A 116 6.55 7.07 -1.88
CA LEU A 116 6.17 7.49 -0.53
C LEU A 116 5.82 6.28 0.35
N VAL A 117 5.03 5.33 -0.19
CA VAL A 117 4.72 4.08 0.51
C VAL A 117 5.99 3.27 0.77
N ARG A 118 6.93 3.22 -0.20
CA ARG A 118 8.21 2.53 -0.07
C ARG A 118 9.04 3.08 1.09
N GLN A 119 9.11 4.41 1.25
CA GLN A 119 9.82 5.04 2.37
C GLN A 119 9.25 4.56 3.71
N VAL A 120 7.92 4.55 3.84
CA VAL A 120 7.27 4.04 5.06
C VAL A 120 7.54 2.54 5.24
N ALA A 121 7.45 1.75 4.17
CA ALA A 121 7.70 0.32 4.18
C ALA A 121 9.15 -0.03 4.61
N GLU A 122 10.14 0.81 4.29
CA GLU A 122 11.53 0.61 4.71
C GLU A 122 11.69 0.52 6.23
N VAL A 123 10.80 1.18 6.97
CA VAL A 123 10.79 1.16 8.43
C VAL A 123 9.95 0.02 8.99
N PHE A 124 8.80 -0.27 8.37
CA PHE A 124 7.75 -1.08 8.99
C PHE A 124 7.49 -2.43 8.31
N ASN A 125 7.89 -2.61 7.05
CA ASN A 125 7.60 -3.80 6.24
C ASN A 125 8.52 -3.94 5.00
N HIS A 126 9.62 -4.67 5.16
CA HIS A 126 10.58 -4.90 4.07
C HIS A 126 10.03 -5.73 2.90
N ASP A 127 9.02 -6.57 3.10
CA ASP A 127 8.43 -7.37 2.02
C ASP A 127 7.73 -6.45 1.01
N THR A 128 7.01 -5.43 1.50
CA THR A 128 6.38 -4.44 0.62
C THR A 128 7.41 -3.56 -0.10
N VAL A 129 8.60 -3.32 0.48
CA VAL A 129 9.69 -2.63 -0.24
C VAL A 129 10.07 -3.43 -1.48
N ARG A 130 10.28 -4.75 -1.33
CA ARG A 130 10.65 -5.64 -2.44
C ARG A 130 9.58 -5.62 -3.54
N GLU A 131 8.30 -5.72 -3.16
CA GLU A 131 7.19 -5.70 -4.12
C GLU A 131 7.10 -4.36 -4.86
N ILE A 132 7.34 -3.23 -4.19
CA ILE A 132 7.38 -1.92 -4.85
C ILE A 132 8.60 -1.83 -5.78
N ASP A 133 9.78 -2.30 -5.38
CA ASP A 133 10.98 -2.26 -6.21
C ASP A 133 10.80 -3.11 -7.48
N GLU A 134 10.23 -4.31 -7.36
CA GLU A 134 9.82 -5.16 -8.49
C GLU A 134 8.79 -4.43 -9.38
N ALA A 135 7.82 -3.76 -8.76
CA ALA A 135 6.79 -2.98 -9.44
C ALA A 135 7.33 -1.72 -10.15
N LEU A 136 8.48 -1.18 -9.73
CA LEU A 136 9.13 -0.08 -10.43
C LEU A 136 10.06 -0.62 -11.53
N ALA A 137 10.70 -1.77 -11.32
CA ALA A 137 11.70 -2.33 -12.23
C ALA A 137 11.14 -3.11 -13.44
N ALA A 138 10.02 -3.84 -13.32
CA ALA A 138 9.62 -4.82 -14.34
C ALA A 138 9.32 -4.31 -15.77
N GLY A 139 9.24 -3.00 -16.03
CA GLY A 139 9.13 -2.39 -17.38
C GLY A 139 7.90 -2.77 -18.23
N ALA A 140 7.15 -3.81 -17.89
CA ALA A 140 6.00 -4.37 -18.61
C ALA A 140 4.95 -4.93 -17.63
N PRO A 141 3.67 -5.02 -18.03
CA PRO A 141 2.60 -5.52 -17.16
C PRO A 141 2.74 -7.01 -16.82
N SER A 142 2.55 -7.33 -15.54
CA SER A 142 2.44 -8.71 -15.02
C SER A 142 1.00 -9.23 -14.97
N TRP A 143 0.02 -8.35 -15.23
CA TRP A 143 -1.40 -8.66 -15.19
C TRP A 143 -2.16 -7.98 -16.35
N PRO A 144 -3.17 -8.65 -16.93
CA PRO A 144 -3.54 -10.05 -16.72
C PRO A 144 -2.42 -10.98 -17.22
N PRO A 145 -2.25 -12.18 -16.63
CA PRO A 145 -1.30 -13.15 -17.14
C PRO A 145 -1.56 -13.40 -18.64
N PRO A 146 -0.53 -13.74 -19.42
CA PRO A 146 -0.66 -14.00 -20.87
C PRO A 146 -1.73 -15.05 -21.21
N GLU A 147 -2.14 -15.84 -20.22
CA GLU A 147 -3.21 -16.83 -20.21
C GLU A 147 -4.56 -16.30 -19.70
N ARG A 148 -4.90 -15.04 -20.00
CA ARG A 148 -6.15 -14.38 -19.56
C ARG A 148 -7.41 -15.21 -19.86
N ASP A 149 -7.41 -15.87 -21.01
CA ASP A 149 -8.53 -16.72 -21.47
C ASP A 149 -8.72 -17.97 -20.58
N THR A 150 -7.65 -18.49 -19.98
CA THR A 150 -7.69 -19.62 -19.05
C THR A 150 -8.21 -19.17 -17.69
N TYR A 151 -7.71 -18.04 -17.18
CA TYR A 151 -8.16 -17.45 -15.90
C TYR A 151 -9.65 -17.06 -15.91
N GLY A 152 -10.14 -16.44 -16.99
CA GLY A 152 -11.55 -16.09 -17.15
C GLY A 152 -12.49 -17.31 -17.20
N ARG A 153 -12.03 -18.39 -17.86
CA ARG A 153 -12.77 -19.66 -17.96
C ARG A 153 -12.84 -20.42 -16.62
N GLU A 154 -11.77 -20.40 -15.83
CA GLU A 154 -11.72 -21.07 -14.52
C GLU A 154 -12.57 -20.38 -13.45
N ARG A 155 -12.76 -19.05 -13.52
CA ARG A 155 -13.56 -18.28 -12.55
C ARG A 155 -14.96 -17.90 -13.04
N GLY A 156 -15.41 -18.44 -14.18
CA GLY A 156 -16.76 -18.22 -14.69
C GLY A 156 -17.07 -16.78 -15.10
N HIS A 157 -16.05 -15.93 -15.26
CA HIS A 157 -16.23 -14.61 -15.86
C HIS A 157 -16.23 -14.78 -17.38
N ARG A 158 -17.43 -14.71 -17.98
CA ARG A 158 -17.55 -14.55 -19.44
C ARG A 158 -16.90 -13.21 -19.82
N ILE A 159 -15.84 -13.29 -20.61
CA ILE A 159 -15.29 -12.18 -21.39
C ILE A 159 -16.28 -11.85 -22.50
#